data_AF-A0A386ZE82-F1
#
_entry.id   AF-A0A386ZE82-F1
#
_cell.length_a   1.000
_cell.length_b   1.000
_cell.length_c   1.000
_cell.angle_alpha   90.00
_cell.angle_beta   90.00
_cell.angle_gamma   90.00
#
_symmetry.space_group_name_H-M   'P 1'
#
loop_
_entity.id
_entity.type
_entity.pdbx_description
1 polymer ?
#
loop_
_entity_poly.entity_id
_entity_poly.type
_entity_poly.pdbx_seq_one_letter_code
_entity_poly.pdbx_strand_id
1 'polypeptide(L)'
;MGLTTRIFGRLWEISFLRISTRNTGNPVVPASGPELAGCIDEIVEIGDSECNFLTVTVKNPSGHVLIDLGVGVRLDKPAASIFFDGPGGAFFSRGKESAKKTLSYNNFGNEVLFPGYFEIDFESAKSALTRFFATSYQRPDNIQWQDWLDEHSARYE
;
A
#
# COMPACT_ATOMS: atom_id res chain seq x y z
N MET A 1 0.74 -23.77 -1.98
CA MET A 1 -0.25 -23.80 -3.08
C MET A 1 -0.53 -22.36 -3.46
N GLY A 2 -0.10 -21.92 -4.66
CA GLY A 2 -0.33 -20.55 -5.12
C GLY A 2 -1.77 -20.36 -5.60
N LEU A 3 -2.35 -19.19 -5.34
CA LEU A 3 -3.61 -18.78 -5.91
C LEU A 3 -3.36 -18.29 -7.34
N THR A 4 -3.97 -18.96 -8.32
CA THR A 4 -3.86 -18.58 -9.74
C THR A 4 -5.00 -17.62 -10.07
N THR A 5 -4.70 -16.35 -10.34
CA THR A 5 -5.70 -15.35 -10.76
C THR A 5 -5.32 -14.79 -12.12
N ARG A 6 -6.30 -14.62 -13.02
CA ARG A 6 -6.08 -14.07 -14.36
C ARG A 6 -6.03 -12.54 -14.30
N ILE A 7 -4.88 -11.96 -14.67
CA ILE A 7 -4.71 -10.52 -14.88
C ILE A 7 -4.51 -10.28 -16.38
N PHE A 8 -5.28 -9.40 -17.01
CA PHE A 8 -5.13 -9.03 -18.44
C PHE A 8 -5.09 -10.21 -19.44
N GLY A 9 -5.87 -11.28 -19.19
CA GLY A 9 -5.99 -12.41 -20.14
C GLY A 9 -4.80 -13.37 -20.19
N ARG A 10 -3.82 -13.25 -19.29
CA ARG A 10 -2.75 -14.26 -19.09
C ARG A 10 -2.86 -14.90 -17.70
N LEU A 11 -2.47 -16.17 -17.61
CA LEU A 11 -2.33 -16.89 -16.34
C LEU A 11 -1.09 -16.32 -15.64
N TRP A 12 -1.30 -15.55 -14.57
CA TRP A 12 -0.22 -15.10 -13.71
C TRP A 12 -0.30 -15.87 -12.41
N GLU A 13 0.83 -16.43 -12.00
CA GLU A 13 1.01 -16.93 -10.65
C GLU A 13 1.38 -15.72 -9.80
N ILE A 14 0.50 -15.34 -8.87
CA ILE A 14 0.78 -14.27 -7.92
C ILE A 14 1.72 -14.83 -6.87
N SER A 15 2.97 -14.53 -7.09
CA SER A 15 4.05 -14.95 -6.23
C SER A 15 4.32 -13.79 -5.27
N PHE A 16 3.93 -13.97 -4.00
CA PHE A 16 4.38 -13.21 -2.83
C PHE A 16 3.71 -11.86 -2.56
N LEU A 17 2.62 -11.86 -1.79
CA LEU A 17 2.27 -10.71 -0.98
C LEU A 17 3.15 -10.68 0.28
N ARG A 18 3.83 -9.56 0.58
CA ARG A 18 4.63 -9.41 1.81
C ARG A 18 3.93 -8.51 2.81
N ILE A 19 2.91 -9.02 3.50
CA ILE A 19 2.35 -8.33 4.67
C ILE A 19 3.39 -8.33 5.79
N SER A 20 4.11 -7.22 5.91
CA SER A 20 5.16 -6.96 6.92
C SER A 20 4.56 -6.52 8.27
N THR A 21 3.46 -7.12 8.74
CA THR A 21 2.86 -6.73 10.03
C THR A 21 3.39 -7.54 11.20
N ARG A 22 3.97 -8.71 10.93
CA ARG A 22 4.55 -9.59 11.93
C ARG A 22 5.98 -9.85 11.57
N ASN A 23 6.87 -9.71 12.53
CA ASN A 23 8.30 -9.95 12.48
C ASN A 23 8.67 -11.44 12.23
N THR A 24 7.91 -12.15 11.36
CA THR A 24 7.96 -13.60 11.19
C THR A 24 8.90 -14.02 10.06
N GLY A 25 9.48 -13.07 9.32
CA GLY A 25 10.35 -13.33 8.17
C GLY A 25 9.64 -14.02 6.99
N ASN A 26 8.36 -14.38 7.14
CA ASN A 26 7.59 -15.15 6.17
C ASN A 26 6.47 -14.29 5.57
N PRO A 27 6.45 -14.08 4.26
CA PRO A 27 5.37 -13.35 3.59
C PRO A 27 4.04 -14.08 3.77
N VAL A 28 3.00 -13.35 4.18
CA VAL A 28 1.62 -13.84 4.26
C VAL A 28 0.90 -13.51 2.96
N VAL A 29 0.25 -14.52 2.35
CA VAL A 29 -0.58 -14.35 1.15
C VAL A 29 -2.05 -14.39 1.57
N PRO A 30 -2.80 -13.28 1.48
CA PRO A 30 -4.21 -13.26 1.83
C PRO A 30 -5.00 -14.02 0.78
N ALA A 31 -5.99 -14.77 1.24
CA ALA A 31 -6.93 -15.49 0.41
C ALA A 31 -8.00 -14.58 -0.18
N SER A 32 -8.17 -13.35 0.34
CA SER A 32 -9.24 -12.45 -0.10
C SER A 32 -8.92 -10.96 0.10
N GLY A 33 -9.66 -10.09 -0.58
CA GLY A 33 -9.62 -8.64 -0.38
C GLY A 33 -9.93 -8.20 1.05
N PRO A 34 -10.98 -8.75 1.72
CA PRO A 34 -11.23 -8.49 3.13
C PRO A 34 -10.09 -8.89 4.06
N GLU A 35 -9.42 -10.01 3.81
CA GLU A 35 -8.26 -10.43 4.61
C GLU A 35 -7.09 -9.46 4.44
N LEU A 36 -6.84 -8.99 3.22
CA LEU A 36 -5.84 -7.95 2.96
C LEU A 36 -6.20 -6.62 3.67
N ALA A 37 -7.48 -6.23 3.65
CA ALA A 37 -7.95 -5.04 4.35
C ALA A 37 -7.81 -5.17 5.87
N GLY A 38 -8.04 -6.36 6.42
CA GLY A 38 -7.86 -6.66 7.85
C GLY A 38 -6.44 -6.47 8.36
N CYS A 39 -5.43 -6.43 7.49
CA CYS A 39 -4.06 -6.12 7.90
C CYS A 39 -3.91 -4.69 8.47
N ILE A 40 -4.77 -3.75 8.07
CA ILE A 40 -4.79 -2.41 8.68
C ILE A 40 -5.24 -2.52 10.14
N ASP A 41 -6.29 -3.30 10.41
CA ASP A 41 -6.80 -3.49 11.76
C ASP A 41 -5.75 -4.22 12.64
N GLU A 42 -5.02 -5.20 12.09
CA GLU A 42 -3.90 -5.86 12.79
C GLU A 42 -2.77 -4.88 13.16
N ILE A 43 -2.37 -3.98 12.25
CA ILE A 43 -1.34 -2.97 12.55
C ILE A 43 -1.78 -2.06 13.70
N VAL A 44 -3.04 -1.62 13.67
CA VAL A 44 -3.61 -0.76 14.72
C VAL A 44 -3.67 -1.51 16.05
N GLU A 45 -4.06 -2.78 16.05
CA GLU A 45 -4.12 -3.62 17.26
C GLU A 45 -2.72 -3.84 17.87
N ILE A 46 -1.71 -4.07 17.04
CA ILE A 46 -0.31 -4.21 17.49
C ILE A 46 0.20 -2.90 18.10
N GLY A 47 -0.08 -1.76 17.46
CA GLY A 47 0.26 -0.42 17.97
C GLY A 47 1.76 -0.12 18.06
N ASP A 48 2.61 -0.85 17.33
CA ASP A 48 4.06 -0.67 17.30
C ASP A 48 4.46 0.41 16.29
N SER A 49 5.05 1.51 16.77
CA SER A 49 5.48 2.64 15.94
C SER A 49 6.61 2.29 14.95
N GLU A 50 7.33 1.18 15.17
CA GLU A 50 8.36 0.69 14.26
C GLU A 50 7.78 -0.18 13.13
N CYS A 51 6.50 -0.58 13.25
CA CYS A 51 5.81 -1.52 12.36
C CYS A 51 4.42 -1.00 11.95
N ASN A 52 4.35 0.23 11.44
CA ASN A 52 3.10 0.85 11.00
C ASN A 52 2.97 0.99 9.47
N PHE A 53 3.71 0.15 8.73
CA PHE A 53 3.72 0.12 7.28
C PHE A 53 3.47 -1.30 6.73
N LEU A 54 2.52 -1.41 5.82
CA LEU A 54 2.21 -2.60 5.06
C LEU A 54 2.81 -2.49 3.65
N THR A 55 3.39 -3.57 3.14
CA THR A 55 3.84 -3.69 1.75
C THR A 55 3.08 -4.81 1.05
N VAL A 56 2.78 -4.62 -0.23
CA VAL A 56 2.00 -5.52 -1.06
C VAL A 56 2.69 -5.58 -2.40
N THR A 57 3.62 -6.52 -2.53
CA THR A 57 4.33 -6.74 -3.79
C THR A 57 3.59 -7.77 -4.63
N VAL A 58 3.52 -7.57 -5.94
CA VAL A 58 3.03 -8.59 -6.89
C VAL A 58 4.16 -8.91 -7.84
N LYS A 59 4.54 -10.19 -7.92
CA LYS A 59 5.62 -10.64 -8.81
C LYS A 59 5.08 -11.57 -9.89
N ASN A 60 5.76 -11.58 -11.02
CA ASN A 60 5.54 -12.59 -12.05
C ASN A 60 6.18 -13.94 -11.65
N PRO A 61 5.97 -15.02 -12.42
CA PRO A 61 6.58 -16.33 -12.12
C PRO A 61 8.11 -16.35 -12.13
N SER A 62 8.77 -15.39 -12.81
CA SER A 62 10.24 -15.25 -12.78
C SER A 62 10.74 -14.44 -11.58
N GLY A 63 9.86 -14.02 -10.68
CA GLY A 63 10.20 -13.26 -9.48
C GLY A 63 10.40 -11.75 -9.70
N HIS A 64 10.14 -11.23 -10.90
CA HIS A 64 10.18 -9.80 -11.16
C HIS A 64 8.97 -9.11 -10.55
N VAL A 65 9.21 -8.00 -9.85
CA VAL A 65 8.16 -7.13 -9.31
C VAL A 65 7.42 -6.46 -10.46
N LEU A 66 6.10 -6.59 -10.46
CA LEU A 66 5.18 -5.95 -11.38
C LEU A 66 4.52 -4.74 -10.74
N ILE A 67 4.15 -4.89 -9.47
CA ILE A 67 3.44 -3.88 -8.68
C ILE A 67 4.02 -3.89 -7.27
N ASP A 68 4.15 -2.72 -6.66
CA ASP A 68 4.35 -2.55 -5.24
C ASP A 68 3.31 -1.59 -4.67
N LEU A 69 2.56 -2.02 -3.68
CA LEU A 69 1.58 -1.19 -2.98
C LEU A 69 1.99 -1.05 -1.52
N GLY A 70 2.19 0.19 -1.09
CA GLY A 70 2.53 0.54 0.27
C GLY A 70 1.31 1.09 1.00
N VAL A 71 1.10 0.71 2.25
CA VAL A 71 0.08 1.34 3.10
C VAL A 71 0.70 1.75 4.43
N GLY A 72 0.85 3.06 4.63
CA GLY A 72 1.22 3.63 5.92
C GLY A 72 -0.02 3.82 6.79
N VAL A 73 0.02 3.35 8.03
CA VAL A 73 -1.11 3.39 8.97
C VAL A 73 -0.76 4.36 10.11
N ARG A 74 -1.65 5.32 10.38
CA ARG A 74 -1.53 6.19 11.56
C ARG A 74 -2.02 5.43 12.79
N LEU A 75 -1.19 5.41 13.84
CA LEU A 75 -1.54 4.79 15.12
C LEU A 75 -2.25 5.78 16.07
N ASP A 76 -2.08 7.08 15.82
CA ASP A 76 -2.59 8.18 16.64
C ASP A 76 -3.97 8.68 16.22
N LYS A 77 -4.43 8.31 15.01
CA LYS A 77 -5.73 8.70 14.44
C LYS A 77 -6.17 7.70 13.38
N PRO A 78 -7.47 7.60 13.06
CA PRO A 78 -7.99 6.64 12.09
C PRO A 78 -7.73 7.08 10.63
N ALA A 79 -6.45 7.14 10.23
CA ALA A 79 -6.04 7.58 8.90
C ALA A 79 -4.91 6.71 8.34
N ALA A 80 -4.92 6.49 7.03
CA ALA A 80 -3.89 5.73 6.33
C ALA A 80 -3.51 6.40 5.01
N SER A 81 -2.44 5.91 4.41
CA SER A 81 -1.80 6.48 3.24
C SER A 81 -1.40 5.37 2.31
N ILE A 82 -1.77 5.47 1.04
CA ILE A 82 -1.52 4.41 0.06
C ILE A 82 -0.56 4.90 -1.01
N PHE A 83 0.44 4.09 -1.30
CA PHE A 83 1.35 4.23 -2.43
C PHE A 83 1.09 3.07 -3.38
N PHE A 84 1.12 3.33 -4.68
CA PHE A 84 1.06 2.32 -5.73
C PHE A 84 2.16 2.60 -6.73
N ASP A 85 3.05 1.65 -6.97
CA ASP A 85 3.98 1.60 -8.08
C ASP A 85 3.61 0.45 -8.99
N GLY A 86 3.47 0.72 -10.29
CA GLY A 86 3.11 -0.31 -11.25
C GLY A 86 2.98 0.24 -12.66
N PRO A 87 2.24 -0.46 -13.54
CA PRO A 87 2.05 -0.01 -14.91
C PRO A 87 1.42 1.39 -14.96
N GLY A 88 2.13 2.34 -15.57
CA GLY A 88 1.70 3.74 -15.67
C GLY A 88 2.34 4.68 -14.65
N GLY A 89 3.14 4.17 -13.71
CA GLY A 89 3.95 4.98 -12.80
C GLY A 89 3.57 4.81 -11.33
N ALA A 90 4.17 5.70 -10.52
CA ALA A 90 4.02 5.77 -9.09
C ALA A 90 2.96 6.81 -8.68
N PHE A 91 2.03 6.43 -7.83
CA PHE A 91 0.92 7.26 -7.38
C PHE A 91 0.71 7.16 -5.88
N PHE A 92 0.22 8.23 -5.28
CA PHE A 92 -0.10 8.32 -3.86
C PHE A 92 -1.59 8.60 -3.70
N SER A 93 -2.21 8.07 -2.64
CA SER A 93 -3.58 8.45 -2.28
C SER A 93 -3.64 9.96 -2.09
N ARG A 94 -4.78 10.55 -2.44
CA ARG A 94 -5.07 11.97 -2.22
C ARG A 94 -6.12 12.13 -1.14
N GLY A 95 -5.69 12.75 -0.04
CA GLY A 95 -6.48 13.08 1.12
C GLY A 95 -7.11 14.48 1.08
N LYS A 96 -7.88 14.80 2.12
CA LYS A 96 -8.42 16.16 2.34
C LYS A 96 -7.41 16.99 3.13
N GLU A 97 -6.81 18.01 2.51
CA GLU A 97 -6.10 19.24 2.97
C GLU A 97 -5.37 19.35 4.35
N SER A 98 -5.42 18.35 5.22
CA SER A 98 -5.02 18.43 6.63
C SER A 98 -3.54 18.10 6.89
N ALA A 99 -2.85 17.47 5.93
CA ALA A 99 -1.44 17.13 6.03
C ALA A 99 -0.61 17.93 5.02
N LYS A 100 -0.38 19.23 5.27
CA LYS A 100 0.55 20.05 4.45
C LYS A 100 2.01 19.59 4.52
N LYS A 101 2.33 18.62 5.36
CA LYS A 101 3.69 18.15 5.63
C LYS A 101 3.83 16.70 5.18
N THR A 102 5.04 16.36 4.74
CA THR A 102 5.49 14.97 4.58
C THR A 102 5.21 14.18 5.85
N LEU A 103 4.70 12.96 5.73
CA LEU A 103 4.63 12.03 6.87
C LEU A 103 5.60 10.88 6.66
N SER A 104 5.96 10.29 7.77
CA SER A 104 6.87 9.16 7.89
C SER A 104 6.11 7.98 8.49
N TYR A 105 6.34 6.81 7.91
CA TYR A 105 5.94 5.50 8.43
C TYR A 105 7.18 4.63 8.58
N ASN A 106 7.14 3.63 9.44
CA ASN A 106 8.23 2.70 9.68
C ASN A 106 7.86 1.30 9.22
N ASN A 107 8.76 0.72 8.42
CA ASN A 107 8.76 -0.68 8.03
C ASN A 107 9.95 -1.37 8.71
N PHE A 108 9.72 -1.86 9.93
CA PHE A 108 10.74 -2.44 10.81
C PHE A 108 11.91 -1.48 11.04
N GLY A 109 11.60 -0.26 11.46
CA GLY A 109 12.58 0.81 11.72
C GLY A 109 13.21 1.46 10.49
N ASN A 110 12.79 1.06 9.28
CA ASN A 110 13.12 1.77 8.06
C ASN A 110 12.03 2.79 7.74
N GLU A 111 12.42 4.07 7.72
CA GLU A 111 11.53 5.18 7.42
C GLU A 111 11.07 5.17 5.94
N VAL A 112 9.77 5.36 5.74
CA VAL A 112 9.11 5.49 4.44
C VAL A 112 8.35 6.81 4.42
N LEU A 113 8.70 7.68 3.48
CA LEU A 113 8.15 9.03 3.38
C LEU A 113 7.03 9.11 2.35
N PHE A 114 6.01 9.90 2.68
CA PHE A 114 4.89 10.19 1.79
C PHE A 114 4.70 11.71 1.62
N PRO A 115 4.38 12.19 0.40
CA PRO A 115 4.24 13.62 0.09
C PRO A 115 2.95 14.17 0.68
N GLY A 116 2.88 15.46 1.05
CA GLY A 116 1.67 16.07 1.66
C GLY A 116 0.33 15.82 0.94
N TYR A 117 -0.77 15.97 1.68
CA TYR A 117 -2.18 15.81 1.24
C TYR A 117 -2.62 14.41 0.81
N PHE A 118 -2.20 13.39 1.55
CA PHE A 118 -2.28 12.00 1.09
C PHE A 118 -3.05 11.06 2.01
N GLU A 119 -3.28 11.48 3.26
CA GLU A 119 -4.03 10.68 4.24
C GLU A 119 -5.51 10.58 3.86
N ILE A 120 -5.99 9.34 3.77
CA ILE A 120 -7.40 8.97 3.65
C ILE A 120 -7.85 8.30 4.96
N ASP A 121 -9.16 8.24 5.20
CA ASP A 121 -9.68 7.50 6.35
C ASP A 121 -9.45 5.98 6.19
N PHE A 122 -9.47 5.25 7.31
CA PHE A 122 -9.27 3.79 7.31
C PHE A 122 -10.28 3.03 6.44
N GLU A 123 -11.54 3.46 6.37
CA GLU A 123 -12.56 2.76 5.58
C GLU A 123 -12.29 2.92 4.09
N SER A 124 -11.87 4.10 3.65
CA SER A 124 -11.38 4.36 2.29
C SER A 124 -10.16 3.50 1.97
N ALA A 125 -9.20 3.37 2.90
CA ALA A 125 -8.01 2.54 2.70
C ALA A 125 -8.34 1.05 2.61
N LYS A 126 -9.17 0.53 3.52
CA LYS A 126 -9.65 -0.86 3.52
C LYS A 126 -10.45 -1.18 2.25
N SER A 127 -11.29 -0.25 1.81
CA SER A 127 -12.03 -0.34 0.55
C SER A 127 -11.08 -0.39 -0.66
N ALA A 128 -10.05 0.45 -0.69
CA ALA A 128 -9.04 0.45 -1.75
C ALA A 128 -8.25 -0.86 -1.81
N LEU A 129 -7.84 -1.43 -0.67
CA LEU A 129 -7.19 -2.74 -0.60
C LEU A 129 -8.09 -3.88 -1.12
N THR A 130 -9.38 -3.84 -0.77
CA THR A 130 -10.35 -4.81 -1.28
C THR A 130 -10.52 -4.67 -2.80
N ARG A 131 -10.60 -3.43 -3.30
CA ARG A 131 -10.71 -3.13 -4.73
C ARG A 131 -9.45 -3.55 -5.51
N PHE A 132 -8.27 -3.30 -4.95
CA PHE A 132 -6.99 -3.74 -5.49
C PHE A 132 -7.00 -5.25 -5.73
N PHE A 133 -7.38 -6.03 -4.72
CA PHE A 133 -7.47 -7.49 -4.85
C PHE A 133 -8.52 -7.91 -5.90
N ALA A 134 -9.72 -7.33 -5.84
CA ALA A 134 -10.83 -7.69 -6.73
C ALA A 134 -10.57 -7.35 -8.21
N THR A 135 -9.78 -6.32 -8.48
CA THR A 135 -9.39 -5.88 -9.84
C THR A 135 -8.12 -6.56 -10.33
N SER A 136 -7.71 -7.66 -9.70
CA SER A 136 -6.48 -8.37 -10.05
C SER A 136 -5.24 -7.47 -9.95
N TYR A 137 -5.15 -6.74 -8.84
CA TYR A 137 -4.01 -5.91 -8.46
C TYR A 137 -3.79 -4.68 -9.35
N GLN A 138 -4.86 -4.18 -9.98
CA GLN A 138 -4.82 -2.89 -10.65
C GLN A 138 -4.91 -1.76 -9.63
N ARG A 139 -4.39 -0.57 -10.00
CA ARG A 139 -4.52 0.64 -9.18
C ARG A 139 -6.01 0.87 -8.84
N PRO A 140 -6.38 0.89 -7.54
CA PRO A 140 -7.77 1.09 -7.13
C PRO A 140 -8.37 2.37 -7.70
N ASP A 141 -9.55 2.29 -8.30
CA ASP A 141 -10.26 3.42 -8.92
C ASP A 141 -11.26 4.11 -7.97
N ASN A 142 -11.43 3.57 -6.76
CA ASN A 142 -12.39 4.02 -5.75
C ASN A 142 -11.83 5.07 -4.78
N ILE A 143 -10.57 5.47 -4.94
CA ILE A 143 -9.94 6.58 -4.21
C ILE A 143 -9.30 7.55 -5.20
N GLN A 144 -9.07 8.78 -4.75
CA GLN A 144 -8.33 9.76 -5.54
C GLN A 144 -6.83 9.50 -5.42
N TRP A 145 -6.13 9.75 -6.52
CA TRP A 145 -4.68 9.64 -6.60
C TRP A 145 -4.06 10.98 -6.96
N GLN A 146 -2.80 11.13 -6.60
CA GLN A 146 -1.93 12.22 -7.00
C GLN A 146 -0.54 11.66 -7.33
N ASP A 147 0.18 12.37 -8.19
CA ASP A 147 1.60 12.13 -8.37
C ASP A 147 2.37 12.63 -7.13
N TRP A 148 3.66 12.30 -7.04
CA TRP A 148 4.52 12.98 -6.08
C TRP A 148 4.55 14.47 -6.43
N LEU A 149 3.89 15.29 -5.61
CA LEU A 149 3.98 16.73 -5.72
C LEU A 149 5.39 17.12 -5.30
N ASP A 150 6.24 17.28 -6.29
CA ASP A 150 7.63 17.65 -6.10
C ASP A 150 7.68 19.14 -5.69
N GLU A 151 7.48 19.45 -4.41
CA GLU A 151 7.84 20.77 -3.86
C GLU A 151 9.38 20.90 -3.70
N HIS A 152 10.16 19.89 -4.11
CA HIS A 152 11.62 19.95 -4.13
C HIS A 152 12.24 20.37 -5.46
N SER A 153 11.48 20.51 -6.56
CA SER A 153 12.01 21.04 -7.83
C SER A 153 12.22 22.57 -7.82
N ALA A 154 11.67 23.30 -6.84
CA ALA A 154 11.81 24.77 -6.75
C ALA A 154 13.04 25.25 -5.95
N ARG A 155 13.96 24.37 -5.54
CA ARG A 155 15.21 24.74 -4.82
C ARG A 155 16.49 24.60 -5.65
N TYR A 156 16.38 24.27 -6.93
CA TYR A 156 17.52 24.19 -7.85
C TYR A 156 17.21 24.80 -9.23
N GLU A 157 16.59 25.99 -9.24
CA GLU A 157 16.75 26.96 -10.34
C GLU A 157 17.75 28.04 -9.95
#